data_AF-A0A7J6VYQ3-F1
#
_entry.id   AF-A0A7J6VYQ3-F1
#
_cell.length_a   1.000
_cell.length_b   1.000
_cell.length_c   1.000
_cell.angle_alpha   90.00
_cell.angle_beta   90.00
_cell.angle_gamma   90.00
#
_symmetry.space_group_name_H-M   'P 1'
#
loop_
_entity.id
_entity.type
_entity.pdbx_description
1 polymer ?
#
loop_
_entity_poly.entity_id
_entity_poly.type
_entity_poly.pdbx_seq_one_letter_code
_entity_poly.pdbx_strand_id
1 'polypeptide(L)' 'MGLARGWDSLVVESDSKAAVQALQKNEVHWQFRTSWRKIMQRVKELTLQTIWREGNFAADIAAKRGE' A
#
# COMPACT_ATOMS: atom_id res chain seq x y z
N MET A 1 13.70 7.84 -10.74
CA MET A 1 13.54 6.51 -11.35
C MET A 1 12.17 6.01 -10.93
N GLY A 2 11.21 5.93 -11.86
CA GLY A 2 9.86 5.43 -11.59
C GLY A 2 9.85 3.94 -11.29
N LEU A 3 8.66 3.40 -11.04
CA LEU A 3 8.49 1.96 -10.80
C LEU A 3 8.83 1.14 -12.04
N ALA A 4 9.10 -0.15 -11.88
CA ALA A 4 9.59 -1.04 -12.95
C ALA A 4 8.72 -1.08 -14.22
N ARG A 5 7.46 -0.65 -14.15
CA ARG A 5 6.52 -0.58 -15.29
C ARG A 5 6.34 0.83 -15.88
N GLY A 6 7.15 1.82 -15.47
CA GLY A 6 7.00 3.22 -15.86
C GLY A 6 5.85 3.94 -15.15
N TRP A 7 5.41 3.42 -14.00
CA TRP A 7 4.33 4.02 -13.22
C TRP A 7 4.94 5.02 -12.25
N ASP A 8 4.41 6.24 -12.25
CA ASP A 8 4.89 7.34 -11.41
C ASP A 8 3.93 7.65 -10.25
N SER A 9 2.64 7.33 -10.42
CA SER A 9 1.59 7.53 -9.42
C SER A 9 0.96 6.19 -9.03
N LEU A 10 0.72 6.01 -7.74
CA LEU A 10 0.07 4.82 -7.17
C LEU A 10 -1.17 5.21 -6.37
N VAL A 11 -2.21 4.38 -6.49
CA VAL A 11 -3.34 4.35 -5.58
C VAL A 11 -3.29 3.01 -4.86
N VAL A 12 -3.30 3.05 -3.53
CA VAL A 12 -3.31 1.86 -2.68
C VAL A 12 -4.56 1.91 -1.82
N GLU A 13 -5.37 0.86 -1.97
CA GLU A 13 -6.62 0.68 -1.26
C GLU A 13 -6.47 -0.48 -0.27
N SER A 14 -7.06 -0.34 0.92
CA SER A 14 -7.09 -1.40 1.93
C SER A 14 -8.37 -1.33 2.74
N ASP A 15 -8.90 -2.48 3.14
CA ASP A 15 -9.99 -2.56 4.11
C ASP A 15 -9.52 -2.34 5.56
N SER A 16 -8.20 -2.27 5.80
CA SER A 16 -7.63 -1.95 7.10
C SER A 16 -7.42 -0.45 7.26
N LYS A 17 -8.40 0.22 7.86
CA LYS A 17 -8.31 1.64 8.23
C LYS A 17 -7.05 1.95 9.07
N ALA A 18 -6.71 1.05 10.00
CA ALA A 18 -5.53 1.20 10.84
C ALA A 18 -4.23 1.17 10.01
N ALA A 19 -4.12 0.28 9.03
CA ALA A 19 -2.96 0.22 8.14
C ALA A 19 -2.84 1.49 7.28
N VAL A 20 -3.94 1.94 6.68
CA VAL A 20 -3.97 3.18 5.88
C VAL A 20 -3.52 4.37 6.73
N GLN A 21 -4.05 4.52 7.94
CA GLN A 21 -3.67 5.61 8.85
C GLN A 21 -2.20 5.55 9.26
N ALA A 22 -1.68 4.36 9.57
CA ALA A 22 -0.28 4.19 9.93
C ALA A 22 0.65 4.57 8.76
N LEU A 23 0.31 4.20 7.52
CA LEU A 23 1.06 4.59 6.34
C LEU A 23 1.00 6.10 6.09
N GLN A 24 -0.19 6.71 6.19
CA GLN A 24 -0.39 8.16 6.01
C GLN A 24 0.39 8.99 7.05
N LYS A 25 0.42 8.54 8.31
CA LYS A 25 1.15 9.22 9.40
C LYS A 25 2.63 8.86 9.45
N ASN A 26 3.10 7.98 8.57
CA ASN A 26 4.44 7.41 8.60
C ASN A 26 4.78 6.68 9.94
N GLU A 27 3.75 6.16 10.62
CA GLU A 27 3.82 5.37 11.86
C GLU A 27 3.98 3.87 11.55
N VAL A 28 4.77 3.56 10.52
CA VAL A 28 4.94 2.18 10.04
C VAL A 28 5.71 1.35 11.07
N HIS A 29 5.21 0.15 11.36
CA HIS A 29 5.87 -0.79 12.25
C HIS A 29 7.31 -1.08 11.79
N TRP A 30 8.24 -1.22 12.74
CA TRP A 30 9.68 -1.26 12.48
C TRP A 30 10.07 -2.30 11.42
N GLN A 31 9.41 -3.46 11.43
CA GLN A 31 9.65 -4.56 10.49
C GLN A 31 9.42 -4.17 9.02
N PHE A 32 8.57 -3.18 8.73
CA PHE A 32 8.24 -2.74 7.37
C PHE A 32 8.85 -1.40 6.97
N ARG A 33 9.50 -0.68 7.91
CA ARG A 33 10.02 0.68 7.68
C ARG A 33 11.00 0.77 6.51
N THR A 34 11.91 -0.18 6.38
CA THR A 34 12.90 -0.17 5.30
C THR A 34 12.25 -0.33 3.93
N SER A 35 11.27 -1.24 3.81
CA SER A 35 10.54 -1.45 2.56
C SER A 35 9.68 -0.23 2.22
N TRP A 36 8.98 0.33 3.22
CA TRP A 36 8.19 1.54 3.04
C TRP A 36 9.02 2.72 2.54
N ARG A 37 10.19 2.97 3.15
CA ARG A 37 11.10 4.04 2.71
C ARG A 37 11.55 3.85 1.26
N LYS A 38 11.84 2.62 0.83
CA LYS A 38 12.22 2.32 -0.56
C LYS A 38 11.08 2.64 -1.55
N ILE A 39 9.84 2.37 -1.16
CA ILE A 39 8.66 2.71 -1.98
C ILE A 39 8.51 4.22 -2.09
N MET A 40 8.54 4.93 -0.97
CA MET A 40 8.39 6.40 -0.93
C MET A 40 9.49 7.15 -1.68
N GLN A 41 10.67 6.56 -1.85
CA GLN A 41 11.75 7.15 -2.66
C GLN A 41 11.55 6.98 -4.18
N ARG A 42 10.69 6.06 -4.60
CA ARG A 42 10.48 5.69 -6.01
C ARG A 42 9.15 6.17 -6.57
N VAL A 43 8.16 6.34 -5.70
CA VAL A 43 6.81 6.77 -6.07
C VAL A 43 6.74 8.29 -6.04
N LYS A 44 6.25 8.90 -7.11
CA LYS A 44 6.11 10.36 -7.21
C LYS A 44 4.83 10.84 -6.54
N GLU A 45 3.74 10.13 -6.75
CA GLU A 45 2.46 10.37 -6.07
C GLU A 45 1.91 9.08 -5.49
N LEU A 46 1.48 9.14 -4.24
CA LEU A 46 0.85 8.01 -3.56
C LEU A 46 -0.45 8.46 -2.91
N THR A 47 -1.55 7.83 -3.32
CA THR A 47 -2.86 8.01 -2.69
C THR A 47 -3.18 6.77 -1.87
N LEU A 48 -3.50 6.94 -0.59
CA LEU A 48 -3.86 5.87 0.34
C LEU A 48 -5.32 6.02 0.74
N GLN A 49 -6.13 4.99 0.49
CA GLN A 49 -7.58 5.02 0.77
C GLN A 49 -8.05 3.78 1.52
N THR A 50 -9.09 3.97 2.34
CA THR A 50 -9.79 2.86 2.98
C THR A 50 -11.00 2.50 2.14
N ILE A 51 -11.15 1.21 1.85
CA ILE A 51 -12.31 0.67 1.12
C ILE A 51 -13.10 -0.31 1.98
N TRP A 52 -14.33 -0.60 1.59
CA TRP A 52 -15.10 -1.68 2.20
C TRP A 52 -14.53 -3.04 1.78
N ARG A 53 -14.67 -4.04 2.66
CA ARG A 53 -14.20 -5.40 2.41
C ARG A 53 -14.72 -6.01 1.10
N GLU A 54 -15.94 -5.67 0.72
CA GLU A 54 -16.56 -6.15 -0.52
C GLU A 54 -15.78 -5.70 -1.76
N GLY A 55 -15.21 -4.49 -1.73
CA GLY A 55 -14.33 -3.99 -2.79
C GLY A 55 -12.94 -4.63 -2.78
N ASN A 56 -12.50 -5.19 -1.64
CA ASN A 56 -11.18 -5.79 -1.47
C ASN A 56 -11.16 -7.32 -1.72
N PHE A 57 -12.23 -7.88 -2.29
CA PHE A 57 -12.43 -9.33 -2.40
C PHE A 57 -11.31 -10.04 -3.18
N ALA A 58 -10.86 -9.44 -4.28
CA ALA A 58 -9.79 -10.00 -5.09
C ALA A 58 -8.47 -10.10 -4.30
N ALA A 59 -8.13 -9.06 -3.52
CA ALA A 59 -6.93 -9.06 -2.69
C ALA A 59 -7.03 -10.06 -1.53
N ASP A 60 -8.19 -10.20 -0.90
CA ASP A 60 -8.41 -11.18 0.18
C ASP A 60 -8.29 -12.63 -0.34
N ILE A 61 -8.81 -12.92 -1.53
CA ILE A 61 -8.62 -14.22 -2.18
C ILE A 61 -7.14 -14.48 -2.46
N ALA A 62 -6.44 -13.50 -3.05
CA ALA A 62 -5.01 -13.64 -3.37
C ALA A 62 -4.19 -13.91 -2.10
N ALA A 63 -4.44 -13.14 -1.03
CA ALA A 63 -3.77 -13.31 0.26
C ALA A 63 -4.00 -14.71 0.87
N LYS A 64 -5.21 -15.26 0.76
CA LYS A 64 -5.52 -16.62 1.23
C LYS A 64 -4.84 -17.71 0.40
N ARG A 65 -4.50 -17.43 -0.86
CA ARG A 65 -3.74 -18.32 -1.73
C ARG A 65 -2.23 -18.26 -1.49
N GLY A 66 -1.78 -17.27 -0.71
CA GLY A 66 -0.35 -17.04 -0.45
C GLY A 66 0.38 -16.39 -1.63
N GLU A 67 -0.36 -15.71 -2.51
CA GLU A 67 0.19 -14.91 -3.61
C GLU A 67 0.71 -13.54 -3.13
#